data_AF-A0A7V9Q5E9-F1
#
_entry.id   AF-A0A7V9Q5E9-F1
#
_cell.length_a   1.000
_cell.length_b   1.000
_cell.length_c   1.000
_cell.angle_alpha   90.00
_cell.angle_beta   90.00
_cell.angle_gamma   90.00
#
_symmetry.space_group_name_H-M   'P 1'
#
loop_
_entity.id
_entity.type
_entity.pdbx_description
1 polymer ?
#
loop_
_entity_poly.entity_id
_entity_poly.type
_entity_poly.pdbx_seq_one_letter_code
_entity_poly.pdbx_strand_id
1 'polypeptide(L)'
;MDQSDENRKRLQRLCDEIKTRIDYRSFFLRYLSADVRLSGARLQSLCPIPSHEHSGKGNPSLSIDLQRGLFHCFSRDEGGDAIRFHELMHGVSFSRAVDEMARGLGINTRGGGEGSLALYSAPDTDAPDAETIASLTVEQQSAVCEAFLNACRDEDQLEGLNYLARRGIDATTVKRAGVVYFPRRAYRRVMRRMLDSFALDELQQSGLFNAREHLTFYRHRLLFPFYVEKRPVYLQARTTAAGVEPRWHNMRGNVPSLYNADILETLPSSTIVYLVEGFTDTLTLAAHGFAAVGLVGAGGLKAEWLATLGRFRVVAALDPDAAGRRAAARYEEMFATRGGPPLACVELSSDVNDFFRHRPTAGLELALLAEAALEVRG
;
A
#
# COMPACT_ATOMS: atom_id res chain seq x y z
N MET A 1 -24.68 10.22 -21.67
CA MET A 1 -23.76 9.67 -22.69
C MET A 1 -22.85 8.73 -21.94
N ASP A 2 -22.84 7.45 -22.30
CA ASP A 2 -22.32 6.36 -21.46
C ASP A 2 -20.79 6.44 -21.28
N GLN A 3 -20.33 6.74 -20.06
CA GLN A 3 -18.91 6.86 -19.70
C GLN A 3 -18.15 5.53 -19.88
N SER A 4 -18.85 4.39 -19.82
CA SER A 4 -18.29 3.07 -20.09
C SER A 4 -17.82 2.93 -21.55
N ASP A 5 -18.59 3.51 -22.47
CA ASP A 5 -18.32 3.46 -23.91
C ASP A 5 -17.14 4.35 -24.32
N GLU A 6 -16.98 5.49 -23.65
CA GLU A 6 -15.88 6.43 -23.91
C GLU A 6 -14.53 5.88 -23.40
N ASN A 7 -14.53 5.25 -22.23
CA ASN A 7 -13.34 4.58 -21.68
C ASN A 7 -12.92 3.37 -22.52
N ARG A 8 -13.87 2.57 -23.00
CA ARG A 8 -13.58 1.46 -23.93
C ARG A 8 -12.94 1.96 -25.23
N LYS A 9 -13.47 3.06 -25.81
CA LYS A 9 -12.90 3.69 -27.01
C LYS A 9 -11.52 4.32 -26.75
N ARG A 10 -11.26 4.85 -25.55
CA ARG A 10 -9.94 5.36 -25.15
C ARG A 10 -8.92 4.22 -25.06
N LEU A 11 -9.23 3.15 -24.33
CA LEU A 11 -8.33 2.01 -24.16
C LEU A 11 -8.03 1.33 -25.50
N GLN A 12 -9.04 1.18 -26.36
CA GLN A 12 -8.84 0.62 -27.70
C GLN A 12 -7.85 1.45 -28.53
N ARG A 13 -8.01 2.79 -28.54
CA ARG A 13 -7.07 3.69 -29.24
C ARG A 13 -5.64 3.56 -28.73
N LEU A 14 -5.46 3.48 -27.40
CA LEU A 14 -4.14 3.28 -26.80
C LEU A 14 -3.54 1.93 -27.18
N CYS A 15 -4.33 0.85 -27.20
CA CYS A 15 -3.87 -0.46 -27.64
C CYS A 15 -3.35 -0.44 -29.07
N ASP A 16 -4.09 0.20 -29.97
CA ASP A 16 -3.71 0.29 -31.39
C ASP A 16 -2.43 1.13 -31.57
N GLU A 17 -2.29 2.23 -30.81
CA GLU A 17 -1.10 3.09 -30.85
C GLU A 17 0.14 2.38 -30.27
N ILE A 18 -0.01 1.63 -29.18
CA ILE A 18 1.05 0.79 -28.60
C ILE A 18 1.50 -0.25 -29.63
N LYS A 19 0.57 -0.99 -30.23
CA LYS A 19 0.87 -2.05 -31.21
C LYS A 19 1.58 -1.54 -32.46
N THR A 20 1.37 -0.26 -32.79
CA THR A 20 2.03 0.40 -33.92
C THR A 20 3.43 0.89 -33.59
N ARG A 21 3.69 1.32 -32.34
CA ARG A 21 4.97 1.92 -31.93
C ARG A 21 5.93 0.98 -31.23
N ILE A 22 5.46 -0.16 -30.75
CA ILE A 22 6.27 -1.09 -29.98
C ILE A 22 7.30 -1.80 -30.87
N ASP A 23 8.56 -1.78 -30.47
CA ASP A 23 9.56 -2.72 -30.98
C ASP A 23 9.44 -4.03 -30.19
N TYR A 24 8.76 -5.01 -30.76
CA TYR A 24 8.54 -6.30 -30.12
C TYR A 24 9.84 -7.00 -29.74
N ARG A 25 10.90 -6.88 -30.55
CA ARG A 25 12.18 -7.53 -30.26
C ARG A 25 12.80 -6.98 -28.98
N SER A 26 12.94 -5.65 -28.92
CA SER A 26 13.45 -4.98 -27.72
C SER A 26 12.51 -5.18 -26.51
N PHE A 27 11.20 -5.20 -26.73
CA PHE A 27 10.23 -5.43 -25.65
C PHE A 27 10.42 -6.79 -24.99
N PHE A 28 10.39 -7.89 -25.77
CA PHE A 28 10.45 -9.24 -25.21
C PHE A 28 11.82 -9.55 -24.64
N LEU A 29 12.92 -9.14 -25.29
CA LEU A 29 14.28 -9.41 -24.83
C LEU A 29 14.59 -8.82 -23.45
N ARG A 30 13.86 -7.80 -22.98
CA ARG A 30 13.99 -7.28 -21.60
C ARG A 30 13.63 -8.29 -20.52
N TYR A 31 12.80 -9.28 -20.86
CA TYR A 31 12.26 -10.26 -19.92
C TYR A 31 12.90 -11.65 -20.05
N LEU A 32 13.60 -11.92 -21.14
CA LEU A 32 14.20 -13.22 -21.39
C LEU A 32 15.61 -13.28 -20.81
N SER A 33 15.96 -14.42 -20.20
CA SER A 33 17.32 -14.74 -19.76
C SER A 33 18.25 -15.06 -20.95
N ALA A 34 19.56 -15.13 -20.71
CA ALA A 34 20.61 -15.16 -21.74
C ALA A 34 20.53 -16.30 -22.79
N ASP A 35 19.78 -17.38 -22.54
CA ASP A 35 19.66 -18.54 -23.42
C ASP A 35 18.53 -18.40 -24.47
N VAL A 36 18.51 -17.28 -25.20
CA VAL A 36 17.53 -17.05 -26.27
C VAL A 36 18.01 -17.65 -27.59
N ARG A 37 17.18 -18.49 -28.21
CA ARG A 37 17.43 -19.00 -29.57
C ARG A 37 16.60 -18.22 -30.58
N LEU A 38 17.26 -17.62 -31.57
CA LEU A 38 16.59 -17.10 -32.75
C LEU A 38 16.41 -18.19 -33.80
N SER A 39 15.19 -18.36 -34.28
CA SER A 39 14.88 -19.18 -35.46
C SER A 39 14.01 -18.34 -36.40
N GLY A 40 14.66 -17.68 -37.37
CA GLY A 40 14.00 -16.74 -38.27
C GLY A 40 13.37 -15.56 -37.51
N ALA A 41 12.07 -15.34 -37.71
CA ALA A 41 11.30 -14.29 -37.02
C ALA A 41 10.80 -14.70 -35.62
N ARG A 42 11.17 -15.88 -35.12
CA ARG A 42 10.74 -16.39 -33.81
C ARG A 42 11.87 -16.42 -32.79
N LEU A 43 11.55 -15.99 -31.56
CA LEU A 43 12.38 -16.21 -30.38
C LEU A 43 11.87 -17.42 -29.61
N GLN A 44 12.79 -18.26 -29.16
CA GLN A 44 12.51 -19.35 -28.25
C GLN A 44 13.34 -19.17 -26.98
N SER A 45 12.70 -19.37 -25.83
CA SER A 45 13.33 -19.28 -24.52
C SER A 45 12.57 -20.10 -23.48
N LEU A 46 13.10 -20.19 -22.27
CA LEU A 46 12.30 -20.57 -21.11
C LEU A 46 11.31 -19.44 -20.81
N CYS A 47 10.08 -19.79 -20.49
CA CYS A 47 9.08 -18.79 -20.14
C CYS A 47 9.48 -18.07 -18.84
N PRO A 48 9.49 -16.73 -18.81
CA PRO A 48 9.83 -15.97 -17.61
C PRO A 48 8.60 -15.54 -16.80
N ILE A 49 7.39 -15.94 -17.21
CA ILE A 49 6.13 -15.54 -16.57
C ILE A 49 6.08 -16.13 -15.15
N PRO A 50 6.01 -15.29 -14.10
CA PRO A 50 6.14 -15.76 -12.71
C PRO A 50 5.09 -16.80 -12.29
N SER A 51 3.90 -16.76 -12.89
CA SER A 51 2.81 -17.71 -12.60
C SER A 51 2.90 -19.02 -13.38
N HIS A 52 3.88 -19.19 -14.27
CA HIS A 52 4.07 -20.41 -15.06
C HIS A 52 5.14 -21.28 -14.40
N GLU A 53 4.75 -22.47 -13.91
CA GLU A 53 5.70 -23.48 -13.44
C GLU A 53 6.33 -24.24 -14.61
N HIS A 54 7.63 -24.56 -14.49
CA HIS A 54 8.38 -25.30 -15.50
C HIS A 54 8.93 -26.61 -14.96
N SER A 55 8.57 -27.72 -15.60
CA SER A 55 9.19 -29.02 -15.36
C SER A 55 10.60 -29.01 -15.97
N GLY A 56 11.63 -28.89 -15.13
CA GLY A 56 13.03 -28.64 -15.50
C GLY A 56 13.70 -29.69 -16.39
N LYS A 57 13.42 -29.67 -17.70
CA LYS A 57 14.15 -30.43 -18.73
C LYS A 57 14.92 -29.55 -19.73
N GLY A 58 15.18 -28.28 -19.40
CA GLY A 58 16.04 -27.38 -20.19
C GLY A 58 15.57 -27.05 -21.62
N ASN A 59 14.39 -27.51 -22.04
CA ASN A 59 13.83 -27.24 -23.36
C ASN A 59 13.06 -25.90 -23.35
N PRO A 60 13.21 -25.05 -24.38
CA PRO A 60 12.45 -23.81 -24.50
C PRO A 60 10.93 -24.06 -24.41
N SER A 61 10.28 -23.45 -23.42
CA SER A 61 8.84 -23.57 -23.17
C SER A 61 8.04 -22.39 -23.75
N LEU A 62 8.72 -21.33 -24.18
CA LEU A 62 8.13 -20.11 -24.72
C LEU A 62 8.56 -19.91 -26.17
N SER A 63 7.59 -19.67 -27.05
CA SER A 63 7.81 -19.20 -28.42
C SER A 63 7.19 -17.83 -28.60
N ILE A 64 7.92 -16.91 -29.24
CA ILE A 64 7.49 -15.54 -29.49
C ILE A 64 7.66 -15.25 -30.99
N ASP A 65 6.58 -14.80 -31.62
CA ASP A 65 6.56 -14.33 -33.00
C ASP A 65 6.78 -12.81 -33.01
N LEU A 66 7.98 -12.37 -33.39
CA LEU A 66 8.36 -10.96 -33.36
C LEU A 66 7.65 -10.11 -34.42
N GLN A 67 7.17 -10.72 -35.51
CA GLN A 67 6.43 -9.99 -36.54
C GLN A 67 5.00 -9.69 -36.10
N ARG A 68 4.37 -10.65 -35.40
CA ARG A 68 2.98 -10.53 -34.96
C ARG A 68 2.86 -10.01 -33.52
N GLY A 69 3.96 -9.96 -32.78
CA GLY A 69 3.97 -9.56 -31.36
C GLY A 69 3.26 -10.54 -30.44
N LEU A 70 3.21 -11.83 -30.83
CA LEU A 70 2.47 -12.88 -30.12
C LEU A 70 3.42 -13.82 -29.38
N PHE A 71 3.03 -14.26 -28.19
CA PHE A 71 3.73 -15.30 -27.45
C PHE A 71 2.81 -16.51 -27.21
N HIS A 72 3.43 -17.68 -27.02
CA HIS A 72 2.76 -18.89 -26.54
C HIS A 72 3.70 -19.68 -25.65
N CYS A 73 3.23 -20.03 -24.45
CA CYS A 73 3.90 -20.89 -23.49
C CYS A 73 3.35 -22.31 -23.58
N PHE A 74 4.13 -23.23 -24.15
CA PHE A 74 3.74 -24.62 -24.35
C PHE A 74 3.60 -25.41 -23.04
N SER A 75 4.19 -24.94 -21.93
CA SER A 75 4.05 -25.61 -20.63
C SER A 75 2.69 -25.39 -19.96
N ARG A 76 2.03 -24.26 -20.26
CA ARG A 76 0.74 -23.89 -19.67
C ARG A 76 -0.39 -23.75 -20.70
N ASP A 77 -0.06 -23.94 -21.97
CA ASP A 77 -0.92 -23.69 -23.12
C ASP A 77 -1.59 -22.31 -23.07
N GLU A 78 -0.82 -21.29 -22.68
CA GLU A 78 -1.29 -19.90 -22.58
C GLU A 78 -0.52 -19.03 -23.56
N GLY A 79 -1.24 -18.16 -24.28
CA GLY A 79 -0.65 -17.24 -25.24
C GLY A 79 -1.43 -15.93 -25.33
N GLY A 80 -0.86 -14.96 -26.02
CA GLY A 80 -1.44 -13.63 -26.17
C GLY A 80 -0.52 -12.68 -26.91
N ASP A 81 -0.90 -11.40 -26.96
CA ASP A 81 -0.06 -10.34 -27.51
C ASP A 81 0.91 -9.76 -26.46
N ALA A 82 1.73 -8.79 -26.85
CA ALA A 82 2.68 -8.13 -25.97
C ALA A 82 2.03 -7.47 -24.74
N ILE A 83 0.77 -7.01 -24.84
CA ILE A 83 0.04 -6.42 -23.70
C ILE A 83 -0.31 -7.52 -22.72
N ARG A 84 -0.86 -8.65 -23.22
CA ARG A 84 -1.13 -9.82 -22.38
C ARG A 84 0.13 -10.39 -21.74
N PHE A 85 1.25 -10.38 -22.46
CA PHE A 85 2.54 -10.77 -21.90
C PHE A 85 2.94 -9.84 -20.75
N HIS A 86 2.78 -8.52 -20.91
CA HIS A 86 3.06 -7.54 -19.85
C HIS A 86 2.13 -7.73 -18.63
N GLU A 87 0.84 -7.99 -18.84
CA GLU A 87 -0.10 -8.34 -17.77
C GLU A 87 0.40 -9.54 -16.95
N LEU A 88 0.80 -10.62 -17.63
CA LEU A 88 1.24 -11.86 -16.97
C LEU A 88 2.62 -11.73 -16.31
N MET A 89 3.54 -10.99 -16.93
CA MET A 89 4.88 -10.73 -16.37
C MET A 89 4.83 -9.89 -15.10
N HIS A 90 3.95 -8.88 -15.06
CA HIS A 90 3.87 -7.92 -13.95
C HIS A 90 2.69 -8.16 -13.00
N GLY A 91 1.82 -9.13 -13.30
CA GLY A 91 0.62 -9.40 -12.52
C GLY A 91 -0.38 -8.24 -12.48
N VAL A 92 -0.41 -7.40 -13.52
CA VAL A 92 -1.25 -6.21 -13.62
C VAL A 92 -2.47 -6.44 -14.51
N SER A 93 -3.52 -5.63 -14.32
CA SER A 93 -4.72 -5.66 -15.17
C SER A 93 -4.46 -5.09 -16.58
N PHE A 94 -5.32 -5.44 -17.54
CA PHE A 94 -5.24 -4.98 -18.94
C PHE A 94 -5.11 -3.46 -19.08
N SER A 95 -5.98 -2.68 -18.41
CA SER A 95 -5.94 -1.22 -18.49
C SER A 95 -4.62 -0.65 -17.94
N ARG A 96 -4.09 -1.24 -16.87
CA ARG A 96 -2.81 -0.86 -16.29
C ARG A 96 -1.64 -1.23 -17.19
N ALA A 97 -1.65 -2.42 -17.80
CA ALA A 97 -0.66 -2.82 -18.79
C ALA A 97 -0.65 -1.85 -19.98
N VAL A 98 -1.82 -1.47 -20.48
CA VAL A 98 -1.98 -0.48 -21.56
C VAL A 98 -1.40 0.88 -21.15
N ASP A 99 -1.76 1.41 -19.98
CA ASP A 99 -1.25 2.72 -19.54
C ASP A 99 0.28 2.71 -19.26
N GLU A 100 0.82 1.63 -18.68
CA GLU A 100 2.26 1.49 -18.42
C GLU A 100 3.06 1.37 -19.73
N MET A 101 2.58 0.56 -20.67
CA MET A 101 3.20 0.43 -22.00
C MET A 101 3.08 1.73 -22.81
N ALA A 102 1.94 2.43 -22.73
CA ALA A 102 1.76 3.74 -23.35
C ALA A 102 2.75 4.78 -22.80
N ARG A 103 2.91 4.86 -21.47
CA ARG A 103 3.90 5.76 -20.85
C ARG A 103 5.33 5.41 -21.24
N GLY A 104 5.69 4.13 -21.28
CA GLY A 104 7.01 3.68 -21.71
C GLY A 104 7.35 4.02 -23.17
N LEU A 105 6.33 4.23 -24.00
CA LEU A 105 6.45 4.64 -25.40
C LEU A 105 6.21 6.15 -25.62
N GLY A 106 6.04 6.93 -24.54
CA GLY A 106 5.78 8.37 -24.61
C GLY A 106 4.43 8.75 -25.23
N ILE A 107 3.45 7.84 -25.23
CA ILE A 107 2.09 8.09 -25.73
C ILE A 107 1.32 8.92 -24.68
N ASN A 108 0.74 10.06 -25.09
CA ASN A 108 0.05 10.96 -24.18
C ASN A 108 -1.29 10.34 -23.72
N THR A 109 -1.40 10.08 -22.42
CA THR A 109 -2.54 9.38 -21.81
C THR A 109 -3.63 10.32 -21.27
N ARG A 110 -3.42 11.65 -21.27
CA ARG A 110 -4.33 12.65 -20.69
C ARG A 110 -4.83 13.65 -21.73
N GLY A 111 -6.15 13.73 -21.90
CA GLY A 111 -6.82 14.84 -22.57
C GLY A 111 -6.96 16.02 -21.62
N GLY A 112 -6.46 17.19 -22.03
CA GLY A 112 -6.68 18.56 -21.51
C GLY A 112 -7.01 18.77 -20.03
N GLY A 113 -6.07 19.37 -19.29
CA GLY A 113 -6.30 19.99 -17.98
C GLY A 113 -5.04 20.03 -17.12
N GLU A 114 -4.41 21.19 -17.01
CA GLU A 114 -3.31 21.47 -16.09
C GLU A 114 -3.77 21.41 -14.63
N GLY A 115 -2.95 20.82 -13.76
CA GLY A 115 -3.19 20.79 -12.32
C GLY A 115 -2.33 19.75 -11.58
N SER A 116 -1.20 20.22 -11.06
CA SER A 116 -0.39 19.69 -9.95
C SER A 116 0.20 18.26 -10.03
N LEU A 117 1.53 18.19 -9.98
CA LEU A 117 2.31 17.00 -9.65
C LEU A 117 2.12 16.60 -8.17
N ALA A 118 2.33 15.28 -7.92
CA ALA A 118 2.53 14.59 -6.64
C ALA A 118 1.23 14.10 -5.93
N LEU A 119 1.05 12.84 -5.51
CA LEU A 119 1.96 11.72 -5.26
C LEU A 119 1.26 10.36 -5.44
N TYR A 120 2.00 9.42 -6.03
CA TYR A 120 1.68 8.01 -6.15
C TYR A 120 1.77 7.30 -4.79
N SER A 121 0.68 6.67 -4.37
CA SER A 121 0.65 5.41 -3.61
C SER A 121 -0.68 4.74 -3.92
N ALA A 122 -0.62 3.47 -4.33
CA ALA A 122 -1.64 2.75 -5.09
C ALA A 122 -3.06 2.78 -4.47
N PRO A 123 -4.07 2.85 -5.34
CA PRO A 123 -5.24 2.01 -5.21
C PRO A 123 -5.21 0.90 -6.28
N ASP A 124 -5.36 -0.35 -5.84
CA ASP A 124 -6.11 -1.33 -6.62
C ASP A 124 -7.55 -0.83 -6.68
N THR A 125 -7.92 -0.23 -7.81
CA THR A 125 -9.30 0.12 -8.17
C THR A 125 -9.36 0.03 -9.70
N ASP A 126 -10.24 -0.71 -10.38
CA ASP A 126 -11.62 -1.12 -10.05
C ASP A 126 -12.33 -0.10 -9.16
N ALA A 127 -12.34 1.15 -9.64
CA ALA A 127 -13.29 2.17 -9.22
C ALA A 127 -13.95 2.69 -10.50
N PRO A 128 -15.29 2.54 -10.61
CA PRO A 128 -16.09 3.58 -11.23
C PRO A 128 -15.79 4.89 -10.53
N ASP A 129 -15.84 5.99 -11.29
CA ASP A 129 -15.74 7.35 -10.79
C ASP A 129 -16.63 7.53 -9.55
N ALA A 130 -16.16 8.36 -8.62
CA ALA A 130 -16.90 8.77 -7.44
C ALA A 130 -18.18 9.52 -7.86
N GLU A 131 -19.24 8.79 -8.18
CA GLU A 131 -20.59 9.28 -7.93
C GLU A 131 -20.68 9.52 -6.43
N THR A 132 -21.22 10.68 -6.06
CA THR A 132 -21.42 11.12 -4.69
C THR A 132 -22.51 10.27 -4.04
N ILE A 133 -22.16 9.01 -3.72
CA ILE A 133 -22.94 8.18 -2.83
C ILE A 133 -22.87 8.85 -1.47
N ALA A 134 -24.01 9.05 -0.81
CA ALA A 134 -24.07 9.65 0.52
C ALA A 134 -23.01 9.02 1.42
N SER A 135 -22.09 9.82 1.94
CA SER A 135 -21.06 9.33 2.85
C SER A 135 -21.72 8.92 4.17
N LEU A 136 -21.39 7.73 4.68
CA LEU A 136 -21.80 7.32 6.02
C LEU A 136 -21.43 8.41 7.05
N THR A 137 -22.29 8.56 8.06
CA THR A 137 -21.92 9.32 9.26
C THR A 137 -20.72 8.66 9.96
N VAL A 138 -20.00 9.43 10.79
CA VAL A 138 -18.87 8.89 11.58
C VAL A 138 -19.34 7.74 12.47
N GLU A 139 -20.55 7.84 13.02
CA GLU A 139 -21.18 6.82 13.86
C GLU A 139 -21.43 5.52 13.08
N GLN A 140 -22.02 5.61 11.89
CA GLN A 140 -22.25 4.44 11.03
C GLN A 140 -20.93 3.81 10.57
N GLN A 141 -19.98 4.64 10.13
CA GLN A 141 -18.64 4.18 9.74
C GLN A 141 -17.95 3.44 10.89
N SER A 142 -18.06 3.98 12.11
CA SER A 142 -17.51 3.36 13.31
C SER A 142 -18.19 2.02 13.62
N ALA A 143 -19.52 1.96 13.54
CA ALA A 143 -20.26 0.72 13.82
C ALA A 143 -19.84 -0.41 12.87
N VAL A 144 -19.69 -0.10 11.58
CA VAL A 144 -19.26 -1.07 10.56
C VAL A 144 -17.82 -1.54 10.81
N CYS A 145 -16.88 -0.61 11.05
CA CYS A 145 -15.48 -0.95 11.36
C CYS A 145 -15.35 -1.76 12.64
N GLU A 146 -16.06 -1.38 13.70
CA GLU A 146 -16.03 -2.07 14.99
C GLU A 146 -16.59 -3.48 14.88
N ALA A 147 -17.72 -3.66 14.21
CA ALA A 147 -18.30 -4.97 13.97
C ALA A 147 -17.36 -5.88 13.16
N PHE A 148 -16.69 -5.35 12.14
CA PHE A 148 -15.71 -6.10 11.36
C PHE A 148 -14.49 -6.51 12.18
N LEU A 149 -13.94 -5.58 12.98
CA LEU A 149 -12.83 -5.89 13.89
C LEU A 149 -13.24 -6.94 14.93
N ASN A 150 -14.44 -6.86 15.50
CA ASN A 150 -14.94 -7.86 16.43
C ASN A 150 -15.14 -9.23 15.76
N ALA A 151 -15.70 -9.25 14.55
CA ALA A 151 -15.82 -10.47 13.76
C ALA A 151 -14.46 -11.12 13.46
N CYS A 152 -13.43 -10.31 13.24
CA CYS A 152 -12.07 -10.80 13.05
C CYS A 152 -11.40 -11.24 14.36
N ARG A 153 -11.67 -10.57 15.50
CA ARG A 153 -11.12 -10.92 16.82
C ARG A 153 -11.59 -12.29 17.31
N ASP A 154 -12.80 -12.68 16.96
CA ASP A 154 -13.36 -14.00 17.27
C ASP A 154 -12.67 -15.14 16.48
N GLU A 155 -11.80 -14.80 15.52
CA GLU A 155 -11.05 -15.75 14.71
C GLU A 155 -9.64 -16.04 15.29
N ASP A 156 -9.00 -17.07 14.74
CA ASP A 156 -7.64 -17.45 15.09
C ASP A 156 -6.61 -16.35 14.75
N GLN A 157 -6.02 -15.75 15.78
CA GLN A 157 -5.06 -14.64 15.69
C GLN A 157 -3.60 -15.08 15.52
N LEU A 158 -3.30 -16.38 15.64
CA LEU A 158 -1.94 -16.87 15.88
C LEU A 158 -0.96 -16.50 14.75
N GLU A 159 -1.40 -16.53 13.49
CA GLU A 159 -0.54 -16.16 12.36
C GLU A 159 -0.14 -14.68 12.40
N GLY A 160 -1.09 -13.77 12.68
CA GLY A 160 -0.83 -12.35 12.80
C GLY A 160 0.07 -12.02 14.00
N LEU A 161 -0.19 -12.65 15.15
CA LEU A 161 0.65 -12.51 16.34
C LEU A 161 2.07 -13.02 16.09
N ASN A 162 2.24 -14.18 15.46
CA ASN A 162 3.56 -14.70 15.11
C ASN A 162 4.29 -13.82 14.10
N TYR A 163 3.57 -13.21 13.15
CA TYR A 163 4.15 -12.27 12.20
C TYR A 163 4.74 -11.03 12.90
N LEU A 164 3.97 -10.44 13.82
CA LEU A 164 4.37 -9.26 14.58
C LEU A 164 5.45 -9.57 15.63
N ALA A 165 5.37 -10.73 16.29
CA ALA A 165 6.38 -11.18 17.24
C ALA A 165 7.77 -11.34 16.59
N ARG A 166 7.84 -11.88 15.36
CA ARG A 166 9.10 -11.93 14.58
C ARG A 166 9.68 -10.55 14.28
N ARG A 167 8.84 -9.51 14.34
CA ARG A 167 9.23 -8.10 14.18
C ARG A 167 9.48 -7.39 15.51
N GLY A 168 9.51 -8.11 16.63
CA GLY A 168 9.75 -7.55 17.95
C GLY A 168 8.54 -6.86 18.58
N ILE A 169 7.34 -7.03 18.03
CA ILE A 169 6.11 -6.43 18.54
C ILE A 169 5.34 -7.48 19.35
N ASP A 170 5.24 -7.27 20.66
CA ASP A 170 4.61 -8.19 21.59
C ASP A 170 3.06 -8.11 21.56
N ALA A 171 2.39 -9.16 22.07
CA ALA A 171 0.94 -9.26 22.06
C ALA A 171 0.22 -8.17 22.89
N THR A 172 0.86 -7.62 23.93
CA THR A 172 0.31 -6.52 24.73
C THR A 172 0.25 -5.24 23.90
N THR A 173 1.33 -4.96 23.16
CA THR A 173 1.40 -3.84 22.21
C THR A 173 0.36 -4.00 21.10
N VAL A 174 0.23 -5.19 20.51
CA VAL A 174 -0.80 -5.51 19.49
C VAL A 174 -2.21 -5.26 20.04
N LYS A 175 -2.51 -5.76 21.24
CA LYS A 175 -3.81 -5.61 21.89
C LYS A 175 -4.13 -4.14 22.19
N ARG A 176 -3.17 -3.38 22.72
CA ARG A 176 -3.34 -1.95 23.03
C ARG A 176 -3.62 -1.11 21.78
N ALA A 177 -2.95 -1.44 20.67
CA ALA A 177 -3.20 -0.78 19.39
C ALA A 177 -4.49 -1.27 18.68
N GLY A 178 -5.14 -2.31 19.23
CA GLY A 178 -6.34 -2.90 18.65
C GLY A 178 -6.12 -3.57 17.29
N VAL A 179 -4.88 -3.94 16.96
CA VAL A 179 -4.53 -4.66 15.73
C VAL A 179 -5.15 -6.06 15.77
N VAL A 180 -5.75 -6.48 14.65
CA VAL A 180 -6.48 -7.75 14.54
C VAL A 180 -6.01 -8.51 13.32
N TYR A 181 -6.04 -9.83 13.37
CA TYR A 181 -5.83 -10.71 12.23
C TYR A 181 -7.08 -11.55 11.98
N PHE A 182 -7.26 -12.03 10.75
CA PHE A 182 -8.19 -13.13 10.49
C PHE A 182 -7.59 -14.11 9.48
N PRO A 183 -7.74 -15.43 9.64
CA PRO A 183 -7.11 -16.40 8.76
C PRO A 183 -7.86 -16.50 7.42
N ARG A 184 -7.17 -16.92 6.37
CA ARG A 184 -7.76 -17.14 5.03
C ARG A 184 -9.06 -17.97 5.08
N ARG A 185 -9.09 -19.01 5.93
CA ARG A 185 -10.25 -19.90 6.11
C ARG A 185 -11.48 -19.20 6.70
N ALA A 186 -11.29 -18.09 7.42
CA ALA A 186 -12.37 -17.31 8.03
C ALA A 186 -13.00 -16.30 7.08
N TYR A 187 -12.36 -15.97 5.94
CA TYR A 187 -12.79 -14.91 5.02
C TYR A 187 -14.30 -14.95 4.71
N ARG A 188 -14.83 -16.11 4.28
CA ARG A 188 -16.26 -16.25 3.94
C ARG A 188 -17.19 -16.11 5.14
N ARG A 189 -16.76 -16.56 6.33
CA ARG A 189 -17.56 -16.46 7.56
C ARG A 189 -17.61 -15.02 8.07
N VAL A 190 -16.48 -14.33 8.08
CA VAL A 190 -16.41 -12.90 8.43
C VAL A 190 -17.26 -12.08 7.44
N MET A 191 -17.12 -12.33 6.14
CA MET A 191 -17.93 -11.67 5.10
C MET A 191 -19.43 -11.88 5.32
N ARG A 192 -19.86 -13.12 5.58
CA ARG A 192 -21.28 -13.43 5.85
C ARG A 192 -21.79 -12.72 7.10
N ARG A 193 -21.03 -12.73 8.20
CA ARG A 193 -21.41 -12.04 9.44
C ARG A 193 -21.62 -10.55 9.22
N MET A 194 -20.82 -9.90 8.38
CA MET A 194 -21.01 -8.50 8.02
C MET A 194 -22.30 -8.30 7.22
N LEU A 195 -22.54 -9.13 6.20
CA LEU A 195 -23.77 -9.09 5.38
C LEU A 195 -25.05 -9.38 6.18
N ASP A 196 -24.95 -10.17 7.26
CA ASP A 196 -26.06 -10.44 8.17
C ASP A 196 -26.33 -9.26 9.13
N SER A 197 -25.34 -8.36 9.32
CA SER A 197 -25.40 -7.28 10.33
C SER A 197 -25.66 -5.89 9.73
N PHE A 198 -25.34 -5.68 8.46
CA PHE A 198 -25.43 -4.39 7.78
C PHE A 198 -25.96 -4.56 6.37
N ALA A 199 -26.62 -3.52 5.85
CA ALA A 199 -27.02 -3.51 4.46
C ALA A 199 -25.79 -3.45 3.53
N LEU A 200 -25.90 -4.06 2.34
CA LEU A 200 -24.79 -4.16 1.39
C LEU A 200 -24.28 -2.78 0.95
N ASP A 201 -25.19 -1.82 0.78
CA ASP A 201 -24.87 -0.44 0.41
C ASP A 201 -24.06 0.26 1.51
N GLU A 202 -24.41 0.09 2.79
CA GLU A 202 -23.61 0.59 3.92
C GLU A 202 -22.20 -0.04 3.93
N LEU A 203 -22.11 -1.34 3.68
CA LEU A 203 -20.84 -2.06 3.63
C LEU A 203 -19.95 -1.58 2.46
N GLN A 204 -20.54 -1.28 1.30
CA GLN A 204 -19.82 -0.73 0.15
C GLN A 204 -19.41 0.73 0.37
N GLN A 205 -20.30 1.56 0.93
CA GLN A 205 -20.02 2.95 1.28
C GLN A 205 -18.92 3.09 2.33
N SER A 206 -18.85 2.15 3.28
CA SER A 206 -17.79 2.15 4.30
C SER A 206 -16.39 1.85 3.74
N GLY A 207 -16.31 1.34 2.51
CA GLY A 207 -15.08 0.89 1.88
C GLY A 207 -14.57 -0.49 2.31
N LEU A 208 -15.30 -1.18 3.20
CA LEU A 208 -14.99 -2.56 3.60
C LEU A 208 -15.41 -3.60 2.55
N PHE A 209 -16.39 -3.29 1.71
CA PHE A 209 -16.81 -4.13 0.59
C PHE A 209 -16.55 -3.45 -0.75
N ASN A 210 -16.22 -4.24 -1.76
CA ASN A 210 -16.09 -3.77 -3.13
C ASN A 210 -17.41 -3.89 -3.91
N ALA A 211 -17.42 -3.37 -5.14
CA ALA A 211 -18.59 -3.41 -6.02
C ALA A 211 -19.06 -4.84 -6.39
N ARG A 212 -18.22 -5.86 -6.16
CA ARG A 212 -18.54 -7.29 -6.36
C ARG A 212 -18.96 -7.98 -5.06
N GLU A 213 -19.39 -7.20 -4.07
CA GLU A 213 -19.95 -7.68 -2.79
C GLU A 213 -18.96 -8.49 -1.93
N HIS A 214 -17.66 -8.33 -2.19
CA HIS A 214 -16.61 -9.02 -1.46
C HIS A 214 -15.89 -8.08 -0.50
N LEU A 215 -15.41 -8.62 0.63
CA LEU A 215 -14.51 -7.88 1.53
C LEU A 215 -13.28 -7.38 0.77
N THR A 216 -12.95 -6.11 0.97
CA THR A 216 -11.76 -5.42 0.43
C THR A 216 -10.48 -6.17 0.80
N PHE A 217 -10.39 -6.69 2.03
CA PHE A 217 -9.21 -7.32 2.59
C PHE A 217 -9.11 -8.83 2.28
N TYR A 218 -8.96 -9.20 1.00
CA TYR A 218 -8.85 -10.62 0.62
C TYR A 218 -7.49 -11.23 0.99
N ARG A 219 -6.38 -10.60 0.59
CA ARG A 219 -5.01 -11.10 0.85
C ARG A 219 -4.35 -10.47 2.08
N HIS A 220 -4.77 -9.25 2.43
CA HIS A 220 -4.20 -8.43 3.48
C HIS A 220 -5.03 -8.58 4.74
N ARG A 221 -4.64 -9.50 5.62
CA ARG A 221 -5.49 -9.93 6.75
C ARG A 221 -5.00 -9.51 8.11
N LEU A 222 -3.86 -8.82 8.19
CA LEU A 222 -3.41 -8.15 9.41
C LEU A 222 -3.89 -6.69 9.37
N LEU A 223 -4.86 -6.35 10.21
CA LEU A 223 -5.64 -5.13 10.20
C LEU A 223 -5.15 -4.14 11.25
N PHE A 224 -4.91 -2.90 10.82
CA PHE A 224 -4.44 -1.77 11.61
C PHE A 224 -5.53 -0.70 11.63
N PRO A 225 -6.30 -0.59 12.73
CA PRO A 225 -7.38 0.39 12.83
C PRO A 225 -6.89 1.80 13.13
N PHE A 226 -7.52 2.78 12.50
CA PHE A 226 -7.37 4.20 12.80
C PHE A 226 -8.53 4.63 13.67
N TYR A 227 -8.19 5.21 14.82
CA TYR A 227 -9.14 5.73 15.77
C TYR A 227 -9.27 7.25 15.64
N VAL A 228 -10.50 7.73 15.69
CA VAL A 228 -10.86 9.15 15.87
C VAL A 228 -11.78 9.19 17.06
N GLU A 229 -11.46 9.98 18.08
CA GLU A 229 -12.23 10.02 19.35
C GLU A 229 -12.46 8.61 19.93
N LYS A 230 -11.42 7.76 19.91
CA LYS A 230 -11.44 6.36 20.36
C LYS A 230 -12.39 5.42 19.59
N ARG A 231 -12.95 5.88 18.46
CA ARG A 231 -13.82 5.09 17.57
C ARG A 231 -13.06 4.64 16.32
N PRO A 232 -13.05 3.34 15.96
CA PRO A 232 -12.35 2.87 14.77
C PRO A 232 -13.14 3.30 13.53
N VAL A 233 -12.57 4.14 12.67
CA VAL A 233 -13.29 4.69 11.49
C VAL A 233 -12.66 4.28 10.16
N TYR A 234 -11.42 3.80 10.19
CA TYR A 234 -10.68 3.42 8.98
C TYR A 234 -9.71 2.29 9.27
N LEU A 235 -9.43 1.46 8.26
CA LEU A 235 -8.49 0.34 8.37
C LEU A 235 -7.42 0.40 7.29
N GLN A 236 -6.18 0.11 7.66
CA GLN A 236 -5.19 -0.38 6.71
C GLN A 236 -4.90 -1.85 7.00
N ALA A 237 -4.58 -2.62 5.98
CA ALA A 237 -4.26 -4.02 6.12
C ALA A 237 -2.91 -4.38 5.49
N ARG A 238 -2.27 -5.41 6.03
CA ARG A 238 -1.01 -5.96 5.53
C ARG A 238 -1.15 -7.45 5.20
N THR A 239 -0.45 -7.88 4.16
CA THR A 239 -0.26 -9.31 3.89
C THR A 239 0.83 -9.90 4.80
N THR A 240 0.56 -11.07 5.35
CA THR A 240 1.55 -11.91 6.05
C THR A 240 2.24 -12.90 5.11
N ALA A 241 1.69 -13.09 3.91
CA ALA A 241 2.21 -14.01 2.90
C ALA A 241 3.37 -13.39 2.11
N ALA A 242 4.40 -14.20 1.86
CA ALA A 242 5.51 -13.84 0.99
C ALA A 242 5.05 -13.72 -0.47
N GLY A 243 5.70 -12.84 -1.24
CA GLY A 243 5.46 -12.67 -2.68
C GLY A 243 4.15 -11.96 -3.05
N VAL A 244 3.38 -11.46 -2.07
CA VAL A 244 2.19 -10.64 -2.32
C VAL A 244 2.59 -9.17 -2.32
N GLU A 245 2.49 -8.54 -3.49
CA GLU A 245 2.63 -7.09 -3.67
C GLU A 245 1.30 -6.51 -4.22
N PRO A 246 0.91 -5.28 -3.80
CA PRO A 246 1.56 -4.47 -2.77
C PRO A 246 1.42 -5.10 -1.37
N ARG A 247 2.41 -4.92 -0.50
CA ARG A 247 2.37 -5.46 0.89
C ARG A 247 1.23 -4.91 1.75
N TRP A 248 0.78 -3.70 1.43
CA TRP A 248 -0.24 -2.96 2.18
C TRP A 248 -1.47 -2.73 1.31
N HIS A 249 -2.64 -2.69 1.94
CA HIS A 249 -3.91 -2.38 1.31
C HIS A 249 -4.72 -1.46 2.20
N ASN A 250 -5.14 -0.34 1.64
CA ASN A 250 -5.94 0.67 2.31
C ASN A 250 -7.43 0.36 2.17
N MET A 251 -8.23 0.63 3.20
CA MET A 251 -9.68 0.68 3.03
C MET A 251 -10.03 1.81 2.03
N ARG A 252 -11.08 1.65 1.24
CA ARG A 252 -11.50 2.74 0.34
C ARG A 252 -11.95 3.93 1.17
N GLY A 253 -11.73 5.14 0.65
CA GLY A 253 -12.03 6.39 1.34
C GLY A 253 -10.78 7.13 1.81
N ASN A 254 -11.00 8.27 2.47
CA ASN A 254 -9.91 9.13 2.93
C ASN A 254 -9.30 8.60 4.22
N VAL A 255 -7.97 8.55 4.29
CA VAL A 255 -7.26 8.34 5.56
C VAL A 255 -7.62 9.49 6.50
N PRO A 256 -8.17 9.19 7.70
CA PRO A 256 -8.78 10.21 8.56
C PRO A 256 -7.76 10.99 9.38
N SER A 257 -6.68 10.34 9.80
CA SER A 257 -5.69 10.87 10.73
C SER A 257 -4.35 10.15 10.59
N LEU A 258 -3.33 10.62 11.31
CA LEU A 258 -2.15 9.82 11.57
C LEU A 258 -2.53 8.56 12.34
N TYR A 259 -1.88 7.44 12.04
CA TYR A 259 -2.07 6.23 12.83
C TYR A 259 -1.64 6.47 14.27
N ASN A 260 -2.40 5.94 15.24
CA ASN A 260 -2.18 6.10 16.68
C ASN A 260 -2.31 7.56 17.20
N ALA A 261 -2.95 8.46 16.43
CA ALA A 261 -3.10 9.88 16.83
C ALA A 261 -3.96 10.08 18.10
N ASP A 262 -4.82 9.14 18.45
CA ASP A 262 -5.71 9.23 19.61
C ASP A 262 -4.96 9.20 20.95
N ILE A 263 -3.70 8.75 20.98
CA ILE A 263 -2.87 8.85 22.19
C ILE A 263 -2.59 10.32 22.54
N LEU A 264 -2.51 11.19 21.52
CA LEU A 264 -2.11 12.58 21.66
C LEU A 264 -3.05 13.37 22.56
N GLU A 265 -4.34 12.99 22.64
CA GLU A 265 -5.33 13.62 23.52
C GLU A 265 -4.94 13.52 25.00
N THR A 266 -4.31 12.41 25.38
CA THR A 266 -3.98 12.07 26.78
C THR A 266 -2.55 12.47 27.18
N LEU A 267 -1.70 12.82 26.21
CA LEU A 267 -0.29 13.13 26.48
C LEU A 267 -0.09 14.56 26.99
N PRO A 268 0.81 14.78 27.98
CA PRO A 268 1.26 16.12 28.35
C PRO A 268 1.94 16.83 27.18
N SER A 269 1.77 18.15 27.05
CA SER A 269 2.40 18.94 25.97
C SER A 269 3.94 18.90 25.98
N SER A 270 4.56 18.56 27.12
CA SER A 270 6.01 18.37 27.25
C SER A 270 6.53 17.07 26.62
N THR A 271 5.63 16.18 26.19
CA THR A 271 6.00 14.88 25.61
C THR A 271 6.59 15.08 24.22
N ILE A 272 7.71 14.41 23.95
CA ILE A 272 8.26 14.29 22.60
C ILE A 272 7.40 13.27 21.83
N VAL A 273 6.90 13.67 20.67
CA VAL A 273 6.11 12.81 19.79
C VAL A 273 6.93 12.44 18.56
N TYR A 274 7.08 11.15 18.31
CA TYR A 274 7.79 10.64 17.13
C TYR A 274 6.84 10.51 15.94
N LEU A 275 7.24 11.06 14.79
CA LEU A 275 6.56 10.91 13.52
C LEU A 275 7.32 9.89 12.66
N VAL A 276 6.69 8.77 12.31
CA VAL A 276 7.33 7.65 11.60
C VAL A 276 6.54 7.23 10.35
N GLU A 277 7.17 6.55 9.40
CA GLU A 277 6.56 6.23 8.10
C GLU A 277 5.51 5.12 8.12
N GLY A 278 5.56 4.24 9.13
CA GLY A 278 4.75 3.03 9.14
C GLY A 278 4.21 2.62 10.51
N PHE A 279 3.22 1.73 10.44
CA PHE A 279 2.56 1.13 11.60
C PHE A 279 3.52 0.28 12.42
N THR A 280 4.39 -0.47 11.75
CA THR A 280 5.40 -1.31 12.42
C THR A 280 6.34 -0.46 13.27
N ASP A 281 6.78 0.68 12.73
CA ASP A 281 7.64 1.64 13.44
C ASP A 281 6.90 2.27 14.61
N THR A 282 5.63 2.65 14.38
CA THR A 282 4.77 3.22 15.43
C THR A 282 4.60 2.24 16.59
N LEU A 283 4.30 0.98 16.29
CA LEU A 283 4.13 -0.07 17.29
C LEU A 283 5.44 -0.42 17.98
N THR A 284 6.56 -0.39 17.26
CA THR A 284 7.89 -0.61 17.85
C THR A 284 8.19 0.46 18.89
N LEU A 285 8.05 1.73 18.53
CA LEU A 285 8.25 2.84 19.47
C LEU A 285 7.29 2.76 20.66
N ALA A 286 6.02 2.45 20.42
CA ALA A 286 5.04 2.27 21.49
C ALA A 286 5.39 1.11 22.44
N ALA A 287 5.95 0.00 21.92
CA ALA A 287 6.43 -1.12 22.74
C ALA A 287 7.60 -0.72 23.64
N HIS A 288 8.43 0.22 23.19
CA HIS A 288 9.55 0.79 23.95
C HIS A 288 9.18 2.03 24.79
N GLY A 289 7.88 2.37 24.89
CA GLY A 289 7.39 3.45 25.76
C GLY A 289 7.48 4.85 25.15
N PHE A 290 7.81 4.97 23.86
CA PHE A 290 7.81 6.25 23.16
C PHE A 290 6.41 6.58 22.62
N ALA A 291 6.04 7.85 22.70
CA ALA A 291 4.83 8.35 22.04
C ALA A 291 5.10 8.50 20.54
N ALA A 292 4.40 7.73 19.71
CA ALA A 292 4.62 7.73 18.26
C ALA A 292 3.31 7.76 17.48
N VAL A 293 3.34 8.43 16.33
CA VAL A 293 2.26 8.47 15.35
C VAL A 293 2.81 8.10 13.96
N GLY A 294 2.01 7.34 13.21
CA GLY A 294 2.42 6.74 11.95
C GLY A 294 1.80 7.40 10.73
N LEU A 295 2.58 7.51 9.66
CA LEU A 295 2.11 7.92 8.34
C LEU A 295 1.57 6.74 7.54
N VAL A 296 0.84 7.06 6.48
CA VAL A 296 0.56 6.11 5.40
C VAL A 296 1.61 6.33 4.30
N GLY A 297 2.80 5.80 4.55
CA GLY A 297 3.98 5.96 3.69
C GLY A 297 4.66 7.33 3.81
N ALA A 298 5.89 7.42 3.27
CA ALA A 298 6.78 8.58 3.39
C ALA A 298 6.11 9.93 3.16
N GLY A 299 5.24 10.07 2.17
CA GLY A 299 4.61 11.35 1.79
C GLY A 299 3.25 11.64 2.41
N GLY A 300 2.80 10.80 3.36
CA GLY A 300 1.42 10.78 3.85
C GLY A 300 0.98 11.93 4.77
N LEU A 301 1.86 12.82 5.22
CA LEU A 301 1.48 13.90 6.13
C LEU A 301 0.64 14.96 5.41
N LYS A 302 -0.51 15.29 6.00
CA LYS A 302 -1.41 16.34 5.53
C LYS A 302 -1.30 17.59 6.41
N ALA A 303 -1.50 18.76 5.80
CA ALA A 303 -1.44 20.04 6.52
C ALA A 303 -2.48 20.14 7.65
N GLU A 304 -3.68 19.61 7.42
CA GLU A 304 -4.77 19.58 8.41
C GLU A 304 -4.41 18.82 9.71
N TRP A 305 -3.51 17.83 9.63
CA TRP A 305 -3.10 17.05 10.79
C TRP A 305 -2.07 17.76 11.67
N LEU A 306 -1.39 18.78 11.15
CA LEU A 306 -0.36 19.48 11.92
C LEU A 306 -0.92 20.21 13.14
N ALA A 307 -2.20 20.60 13.11
CA ALA A 307 -2.88 21.19 14.25
C ALA A 307 -2.87 20.24 15.47
N THR A 308 -3.05 18.93 15.25
CA THR A 308 -3.04 17.91 16.31
C THR A 308 -1.66 17.73 16.94
N LEU A 309 -0.60 18.00 16.16
CA LEU A 309 0.80 17.93 16.60
C LEU A 309 1.27 19.23 17.25
N GLY A 310 0.49 20.31 17.14
CA GLY A 310 1.03 21.66 17.26
C GLY A 310 1.52 22.08 18.64
N ARG A 311 1.10 21.36 19.68
CA ARG A 311 1.50 21.58 21.08
C ARG A 311 2.69 20.74 21.53
N PHE A 312 3.22 19.87 20.69
CA PHE A 312 4.27 18.92 21.03
C PHE A 312 5.60 19.31 20.38
N ARG A 313 6.70 18.89 21.00
CA ARG A 313 8.00 18.77 20.30
C ARG A 313 7.93 17.51 19.45
N VAL A 314 8.07 17.65 18.14
CA VAL A 314 7.93 16.52 17.20
C VAL A 314 9.29 16.15 16.63
N VAL A 315 9.58 14.85 16.64
CA VAL A 315 10.80 14.28 16.06
C VAL A 315 10.42 13.31 14.95
N ALA A 316 10.78 13.63 13.71
CA ALA A 316 10.64 12.73 12.58
C ALA A 316 11.77 11.68 12.60
N ALA A 317 11.39 10.41 12.60
CA ALA A 317 12.29 9.27 12.40
C ALA A 317 11.78 8.50 11.17
N LEU A 318 12.09 9.05 10.00
CA LEU A 318 11.68 8.51 8.71
C LEU A 318 12.71 7.51 8.18
N ASP A 319 12.36 6.75 7.14
CA ASP A 319 13.25 5.72 6.60
C ASP A 319 14.51 6.40 6.01
N PRO A 320 15.71 5.82 6.19
CA PRO A 320 16.97 6.42 5.71
C PRO A 320 17.17 6.26 4.19
N ASP A 321 16.10 6.33 3.41
CA ASP A 321 16.09 6.23 1.95
C ASP A 321 15.83 7.59 1.28
N ALA A 322 15.77 7.58 -0.06
CA ALA A 322 15.56 8.82 -0.82
C ALA A 322 14.13 9.39 -0.65
N ALA A 323 13.13 8.55 -0.36
CA ALA A 323 11.77 8.98 -0.13
C ALA A 323 11.62 9.63 1.26
N GLY A 324 12.16 9.01 2.30
CA GLY A 324 12.17 9.53 3.66
C GLY A 324 12.90 10.86 3.77
N ARG A 325 14.08 11.01 3.12
CA ARG A 325 14.78 12.32 3.08
C ARG A 325 13.98 13.44 2.41
N ARG A 326 13.31 13.14 1.29
CA ARG A 326 12.43 14.13 0.62
C ARG A 326 11.22 14.47 1.48
N ALA A 327 10.66 13.49 2.17
CA ALA A 327 9.55 13.68 3.09
C ALA A 327 9.96 14.55 4.28
N ALA A 328 11.10 14.29 4.91
CA ALA A 328 11.64 15.08 6.01
C ALA A 328 11.76 16.55 5.63
N ALA A 329 12.42 16.87 4.51
CA ALA A 329 12.57 18.24 4.03
C ALA A 329 11.21 18.95 3.81
N ARG A 330 10.25 18.25 3.21
CA ARG A 330 8.89 18.77 3.02
C ARG A 330 8.18 19.01 4.36
N TYR A 331 8.34 18.12 5.33
CA TYR A 331 7.68 18.22 6.63
C TYR A 331 8.28 19.33 7.48
N GLU A 332 9.59 19.58 7.38
CA GLU A 332 10.22 20.74 8.00
C GLU A 332 9.61 22.05 7.50
N GLU A 333 9.40 22.19 6.18
CA GLU A 333 8.74 23.35 5.59
C GLU A 333 7.28 23.50 6.06
N MET A 334 6.54 22.38 6.15
CA MET A 334 5.17 22.36 6.65
C MET A 334 5.08 22.83 8.12
N PHE A 335 6.00 22.36 8.97
CA PHE A 335 6.06 22.76 10.38
C PHE A 335 6.50 24.23 10.54
N ALA A 336 7.45 24.70 9.74
CA ALA A 336 7.84 26.10 9.72
C ALA A 336 6.66 27.02 9.33
N THR A 337 5.90 26.64 8.29
CA THR A 337 4.74 27.41 7.81
C THR A 337 3.61 27.49 8.85
N ARG A 338 3.39 26.41 9.60
CA ARG A 338 2.36 26.37 10.66
C ARG A 338 2.65 27.32 11.82
N GLY A 339 3.93 27.58 12.11
CA GLY A 339 4.37 28.22 13.35
C GLY A 339 4.29 27.29 14.57
N GLY A 340 4.96 27.66 15.67
CA GLY A 340 5.12 26.84 16.87
C GLY A 340 6.44 26.06 16.89
N PRO A 341 6.54 24.96 17.67
CA PRO A 341 7.76 24.16 17.73
C PRO A 341 8.14 23.61 16.35
N PRO A 342 9.41 23.75 15.92
CA PRO A 342 9.88 23.20 14.66
C PRO A 342 9.91 21.66 14.71
N LEU A 343 9.91 21.05 13.52
CA LEU A 343 10.18 19.63 13.38
C LEU A 343 11.69 19.38 13.55
N ALA A 344 12.05 18.46 14.44
CA ALA A 344 13.38 17.88 14.47
C ALA A 344 13.39 16.56 13.67
N CYS A 345 14.53 16.20 13.10
CA CYS A 345 14.70 14.97 12.35
C CYS A 345 15.88 14.19 12.91
N VAL A 346 15.71 12.88 13.11
CA VAL A 346 16.80 11.96 13.45
C VAL A 346 17.09 11.05 12.28
N GLU A 347 18.37 10.86 11.99
CA GLU A 347 18.82 9.88 10.99
C GLU A 347 19.24 8.59 11.70
N LEU A 348 18.55 7.49 11.38
CA LEU A 348 18.86 6.17 11.90
C LEU A 348 19.60 5.34 10.84
N SER A 349 20.28 4.28 11.28
CA SER A 349 21.01 3.38 10.38
C SER A 349 20.11 2.49 9.51
N SER A 350 18.82 2.39 9.86
CA SER A 350 17.79 1.58 9.21
C SER A 350 16.41 2.18 9.53
N ASP A 351 15.33 1.59 9.02
CA ASP A 351 14.00 1.89 9.55
C ASP A 351 13.93 1.59 11.07
N VAL A 352 12.95 2.19 11.74
CA VAL A 352 12.83 2.13 13.21
C VAL A 352 12.60 0.70 13.69
N ASN A 353 11.76 -0.07 13.01
CA ASN A 353 11.53 -1.48 13.37
C ASN A 353 12.84 -2.27 13.31
N ASP A 354 13.59 -2.17 12.22
CA ASP A 354 14.86 -2.86 12.08
C ASP A 354 15.94 -2.32 13.04
N PHE A 355 15.93 -1.03 13.36
CA PHE A 355 16.85 -0.43 14.33
C PHE A 355 16.72 -1.07 15.72
N PHE A 356 15.50 -1.19 16.23
CA PHE A 356 15.23 -1.84 17.52
C PHE A 356 15.36 -3.37 17.47
N ARG A 357 15.07 -4.01 16.33
CA ARG A 357 15.22 -5.47 16.20
C ARG A 357 16.68 -5.91 16.32
N HIS A 358 17.61 -5.14 15.78
CA HIS A 358 19.03 -5.43 15.91
C HIS A 358 19.61 -4.92 17.23
N ARG A 359 18.96 -3.94 17.87
CA ARG A 359 19.41 -3.29 19.11
C ARG A 359 18.23 -3.05 20.08
N PRO A 360 17.72 -4.08 20.78
CA PRO A 360 16.53 -3.94 21.63
C PRO A 360 16.66 -2.93 22.78
N THR A 361 17.90 -2.60 23.18
CA THR A 361 18.22 -1.63 24.22
C THR A 361 18.53 -0.22 23.69
N ALA A 362 18.30 0.04 22.40
CA ALA A 362 18.61 1.32 21.75
C ALA A 362 17.66 2.48 22.12
N GLY A 363 16.76 2.29 23.10
CA GLY A 363 15.86 3.34 23.56
C GLY A 363 16.62 4.58 24.07
N LEU A 364 17.69 4.39 24.83
CA LEU A 364 18.53 5.51 25.28
C LEU A 364 19.24 6.20 24.11
N GLU A 365 19.73 5.43 23.13
CA GLU A 365 20.37 5.96 21.91
C GLU A 365 19.39 6.85 21.14
N LEU A 366 18.17 6.37 20.89
CA LEU A 366 17.14 7.14 20.21
C LEU A 366 16.75 8.41 20.98
N ALA A 367 16.63 8.33 22.31
CA ALA A 367 16.29 9.48 23.14
C ALA A 367 17.36 10.58 23.08
N LEU A 368 18.64 10.20 23.13
CA LEU A 368 19.76 11.14 23.02
C LEU A 368 19.83 11.78 21.63
N LEU A 369 19.61 11.00 20.56
CA LEU A 369 19.53 11.53 19.20
C LEU A 369 18.38 12.53 19.04
N ALA A 370 17.22 12.22 19.63
CA ALA A 370 16.05 13.08 19.59
C ALA A 370 16.28 14.41 20.32
N GLU A 371 16.86 14.39 21.53
CA GLU A 371 17.18 15.62 22.27
C GLU A 371 18.22 16.46 21.52
N ALA A 372 19.29 15.86 21.01
CA ALA A 372 20.29 16.56 20.21
C ALA A 372 19.69 17.22 18.96
N ALA A 373 18.78 16.51 18.26
CA ALA A 373 18.10 17.05 17.09
C ALA A 373 17.16 18.22 17.44
N LEU A 374 16.54 18.20 18.62
CA LEU A 374 15.69 19.27 19.09
C LEU A 374 16.49 20.49 19.58
N GLU A 375 17.68 20.31 20.15
CA GLU A 375 18.58 21.41 20.55
C GLU A 375 19.11 22.20 19.35
N VAL A 376 19.37 21.54 18.22
CA VAL A 376 19.80 22.22 16.98
C VAL A 376 18.69 23.12 16.39
N ARG A 377 17.43 22.86 16.75
CA ARG A 377 16.25 23.53 16.19
C ARG A 377 15.59 24.53 17.16
N GLY A 378 15.91 24.47 18.45
CA GLY A 378 15.44 25.41 19.48
C GLY A 378 16.29 26.66 19.54
#